data_AF-A0AAW9PR04-F1
#
_entry.id   AF-A0AAW9PR04-F1
#
_cell.length_a   1.000
_cell.length_b   1.000
_cell.length_c   1.000
_cell.angle_alpha   90.00
_cell.angle_beta   90.00
_cell.angle_gamma   90.00
#
_symmetry.space_group_name_H-M   'P 1'
#
loop_
_entity.id
_entity.type
_entity.pdbx_description
1 polymer ?
#
loop_
_entity_poly.entity_id
_entity_poly.type
_entity_poly.pdbx_seq_one_letter_code
_entity_poly.pdbx_strand_id
1 'polypeptide(L)'
;MQYLAEVQKQTAAFGVGGKAVVRLLARNAGENNWQAINNEQTIPIQDANQAKEAKDGQLVIADISASNQLQSLQDASKRIVSILQTFSRAQEKYKAGEDEVEQWKQSLNFQSQELHRRETELEVKEQEFEQLDFKKQEVEEAQEQLRKEREEFDKWRQRLEAEQQRLDAQAASLNTEQAAQLRDLVTKLMTCLVNPHDIQDKITSSLNVMYQRQEILTGFWQELDTQKQDAEKQKNALAKASDDLKNRRNQWQQTQVALADAQAELKAQRGILKLQENNLAIARVQLEAQSELFAQTSQIVESLGGSSIGILDPDEARRLEEMPIQELEASINAWQAEFDKMSSYFGAQEDELAALEGEIADFQSQIAKADQFARIELESNKEFAEEQYKLLEEALAGQRRNIQERQSILTQQKAILERRQSGQKSEGSIQSLLPLLVQVETQKTRQEQEIQKMETQIEAVKSYTQQQQELLSRQTHEHQQLQQEIQQAFDQLQEQMLVTGELLGKVNTQEKILRPVQDVMDLVRPQLEAVANALNTSDPAADPIALATELQNAIASLMS
;
A
#
# COMPACT_ATOMS: atom_id res chain seq x y z
N MET A 1 -35.08 38.06 -48.22
CA MET A 1 -34.98 36.87 -47.33
C MET A 1 -34.99 35.64 -48.21
N GLN A 2 -34.21 34.61 -47.86
CA GLN A 2 -34.07 33.38 -48.66
C GLN A 2 -35.12 32.34 -48.28
N TYR A 3 -35.71 31.72 -49.29
CA TYR A 3 -36.72 30.69 -49.14
C TYR A 3 -36.40 29.50 -50.04
N LEU A 4 -36.62 28.29 -49.51
CA LEU A 4 -36.73 27.10 -50.34
C LEU A 4 -38.16 27.06 -50.87
N ALA A 5 -38.30 26.96 -52.18
CA ALA A 5 -39.59 27.00 -52.85
C ALA A 5 -39.66 25.98 -53.97
N GLU A 6 -40.88 25.66 -54.39
CA GLU A 6 -41.18 24.80 -55.54
C GLU A 6 -41.84 25.63 -56.64
N VAL A 7 -41.37 25.48 -57.87
CA VAL A 7 -41.97 26.13 -59.04
C VAL A 7 -43.21 25.36 -59.48
N GLN A 8 -44.34 26.06 -59.62
CA GLN A 8 -45.60 25.49 -60.13
C GLN A 8 -46.04 26.26 -61.38
N LYS A 9 -46.22 25.54 -62.49
CA LYS A 9 -46.75 26.08 -63.74
C LYS A 9 -48.18 25.59 -63.95
N GLN A 10 -49.12 26.53 -64.04
CA GLN A 10 -50.48 26.18 -64.43
C GLN A 10 -50.59 26.10 -65.95
N THR A 11 -50.99 24.95 -66.47
CA THR A 11 -51.32 24.75 -67.88
C THR A 11 -52.64 25.46 -68.20
N ALA A 12 -52.61 26.38 -69.17
CA ALA A 12 -53.77 27.13 -69.59
C ALA A 12 -54.78 26.22 -70.31
N ALA A 13 -55.98 26.06 -69.74
CA ALA A 13 -57.13 25.63 -70.53
C ALA A 13 -57.49 26.79 -71.49
N PHE A 14 -57.54 26.51 -72.79
CA PHE A 14 -57.90 27.47 -73.87
C PHE A 14 -56.88 28.56 -74.24
N GLY A 15 -55.59 28.21 -74.29
CA GLY A 15 -54.65 28.87 -75.23
C GLY A 15 -54.29 30.34 -74.97
N VAL A 16 -54.56 30.90 -73.79
CA VAL A 16 -54.10 32.25 -73.40
C VAL A 16 -53.45 32.22 -72.02
N GLY A 17 -52.12 32.34 -71.99
CA GLY A 17 -51.31 32.76 -70.82
C GLY A 17 -51.19 31.77 -69.64
N GLY A 18 -50.21 30.87 -69.68
CA GLY A 18 -49.81 30.09 -68.49
C GLY A 18 -49.10 30.98 -67.46
N LYS A 19 -49.50 30.90 -66.19
CA LYS A 19 -48.85 31.62 -65.06
C LYS A 19 -47.93 30.66 -64.30
N ALA A 20 -46.70 31.11 -64.03
CA ALA A 20 -45.75 30.41 -63.18
C ALA A 20 -45.69 31.09 -61.80
N VAL A 21 -45.80 30.30 -60.74
CA VAL A 21 -45.73 30.75 -59.34
C VAL A 21 -44.68 29.92 -58.61
N VAL A 22 -44.10 30.48 -57.55
CA VAL A 22 -43.26 29.74 -56.59
C VAL A 22 -44.02 29.56 -55.29
N ARG A 23 -44.16 28.30 -54.83
CA ARG A 23 -44.74 27.92 -53.55
C ARG A 23 -43.64 27.83 -52.50
N LEU A 24 -43.72 28.63 -51.45
CA LEU A 24 -42.70 28.67 -50.39
C LEU A 24 -42.85 27.46 -49.46
N LEU A 25 -41.74 26.76 -49.21
CA LEU A 25 -41.70 25.54 -48.41
C LEU A 25 -40.97 25.74 -47.09
N ALA A 26 -39.85 26.46 -47.09
CA ALA A 26 -39.09 26.75 -45.88
C ALA A 26 -38.40 28.12 -45.95
N ARG A 27 -38.27 28.80 -44.81
CA ARG A 27 -37.51 30.04 -44.68
C ARG A 27 -36.14 29.77 -44.09
N ASN A 28 -35.12 30.46 -44.60
CA ASN A 28 -33.78 30.42 -44.02
C ASN A 28 -33.77 31.22 -42.69
N ALA A 29 -33.39 30.56 -41.60
CA ALA A 29 -33.30 31.13 -40.25
C ALA A 29 -31.86 31.19 -39.71
N GLY A 30 -30.85 30.82 -40.50
CA GLY A 30 -29.43 30.82 -40.12
C GLY A 30 -28.58 29.93 -41.03
N GLU A 31 -27.28 29.83 -40.78
CA GLU A 31 -26.39 28.96 -41.55
C GLU A 31 -26.83 27.49 -41.45
N ASN A 32 -27.45 26.98 -42.52
CA ASN A 32 -28.04 25.64 -42.63
C ASN A 32 -29.26 25.36 -41.72
N ASN A 33 -29.87 26.38 -41.14
CA ASN A 33 -31.11 26.26 -40.39
C ASN A 33 -32.31 26.72 -41.22
N TRP A 34 -33.22 25.79 -41.55
CA TRP A 34 -34.41 26.06 -42.35
C TRP A 34 -35.66 25.74 -41.55
N GLN A 35 -36.58 26.70 -41.48
CA GLN A 35 -37.85 26.52 -40.79
C GLN A 35 -38.96 26.30 -41.82
N ALA A 36 -39.72 25.22 -41.64
CA ALA A 36 -40.85 24.91 -42.51
C ALA A 36 -41.90 26.04 -42.46
N ILE A 37 -42.47 26.34 -43.62
CA ILE A 37 -43.59 27.27 -43.75
C ILE A 37 -44.85 26.43 -43.88
N ASN A 38 -45.64 26.42 -42.82
CA ASN A 38 -46.81 25.53 -42.72
C ASN A 38 -48.05 26.09 -43.44
N ASN A 39 -48.01 27.34 -43.90
CA ASN A 39 -49.10 27.99 -44.63
C ASN A 39 -48.72 28.09 -46.12
N GLU A 40 -49.61 27.66 -47.02
CA GLU A 40 -49.35 27.78 -48.46
C GLU A 40 -49.26 29.25 -48.88
N GLN A 41 -48.04 29.72 -49.12
CA GLN A 41 -47.74 31.02 -49.69
C GLN A 41 -47.20 30.84 -51.09
N THR A 42 -47.86 31.44 -52.07
CA THR A 42 -47.44 31.42 -53.48
C THR A 42 -47.12 32.83 -53.95
N ILE A 43 -46.02 32.99 -54.67
CA ILE A 43 -45.57 34.27 -55.21
C ILE A 43 -45.44 34.15 -56.73
N PRO A 44 -46.02 35.06 -57.53
CA PRO A 44 -45.94 35.00 -58.99
C PRO A 44 -44.55 35.33 -59.49
N ILE A 45 -44.07 34.55 -60.47
CA ILE A 45 -42.84 34.86 -61.21
C ILE A 45 -43.18 35.93 -62.25
N GLN A 46 -42.73 37.16 -62.01
CA GLN A 46 -43.04 38.32 -62.85
C GLN A 46 -42.14 38.41 -64.09
N ASP A 47 -40.93 37.84 -64.02
CA ASP A 47 -39.97 37.81 -65.11
C ASP A 47 -40.26 36.64 -66.07
N ALA A 48 -40.61 36.96 -67.31
CA ALA A 48 -40.95 35.99 -68.34
C ALA A 48 -39.76 35.09 -68.75
N ASN A 49 -38.52 35.52 -68.55
CA ASN A 49 -37.33 34.71 -68.85
C ASN A 49 -37.11 33.68 -67.73
N GLN A 50 -37.16 34.10 -66.46
CA GLN A 50 -37.07 33.20 -65.32
C GLN A 50 -38.20 32.15 -65.30
N ALA A 51 -39.42 32.56 -65.70
CA ALA A 51 -40.56 31.65 -65.83
C ALA A 51 -40.42 30.63 -66.97
N LYS A 52 -39.64 30.93 -68.02
CA LYS A 52 -39.35 29.98 -69.11
C LYS A 52 -38.27 28.97 -68.73
N GLU A 53 -37.22 29.42 -68.05
CA GLU A 53 -36.06 28.59 -67.66
C GLU A 53 -36.38 27.59 -66.53
N ALA A 54 -37.21 27.98 -65.57
CA ALA A 54 -37.59 27.10 -64.47
C ALA A 54 -38.48 25.95 -64.94
N LYS A 55 -38.28 24.72 -64.46
CA LYS A 55 -39.15 23.57 -64.77
C LYS A 55 -40.29 23.46 -63.75
N ASP A 56 -41.42 22.91 -64.16
CA ASP A 56 -42.52 22.61 -63.23
C ASP A 56 -42.06 21.56 -62.21
N GLY A 57 -42.38 21.77 -60.93
CA GLY A 57 -41.91 20.95 -59.80
C GLY A 57 -40.44 21.16 -59.39
N GLN A 58 -39.72 22.13 -59.97
CA GLN A 58 -38.31 22.36 -59.63
C GLN A 58 -38.16 23.03 -58.26
N LEU A 59 -37.27 22.49 -57.43
CA LEU A 59 -36.87 23.10 -56.16
C LEU A 59 -35.84 24.20 -56.39
N VAL A 60 -36.12 25.37 -55.82
CA VAL A 60 -35.38 26.60 -56.05
C VAL A 60 -35.16 27.35 -54.75
N ILE A 61 -34.04 28.07 -54.67
CA ILE A 61 -33.82 29.09 -53.65
C ILE A 61 -34.32 30.41 -54.22
N ALA A 62 -35.34 30.95 -53.57
CA ALA A 62 -35.98 32.21 -53.95
C ALA A 62 -35.59 33.30 -52.95
N ASP A 63 -35.03 34.40 -53.45
CA ASP A 63 -34.87 35.63 -52.67
C ASP A 63 -36.13 36.47 -52.79
N ILE A 64 -36.79 36.73 -51.66
CA ILE A 64 -38.03 37.51 -51.61
C ILE A 64 -37.78 38.83 -50.91
N SER A 65 -38.24 39.92 -51.53
CA SER A 65 -38.17 41.28 -51.00
C SER A 65 -39.12 41.48 -49.82
N ALA A 66 -38.93 42.57 -49.06
CA ALA A 66 -39.88 43.00 -48.04
C ALA A 66 -41.30 43.32 -48.60
N SER A 67 -41.42 43.53 -49.91
CA SER A 67 -42.67 43.77 -50.63
C SER A 67 -43.34 42.49 -51.19
N ASN A 68 -42.90 41.29 -50.77
CA ASN A 68 -43.37 39.99 -51.28
C ASN A 68 -43.20 39.82 -52.79
N GLN A 69 -42.13 40.38 -53.35
CA GLN A 69 -41.76 40.21 -54.75
C GLN A 69 -40.52 39.32 -54.88
N LEU A 70 -40.53 38.46 -55.89
CA LEU A 70 -39.40 37.60 -56.24
C LEU A 70 -38.26 38.44 -56.81
N GLN A 71 -37.07 38.36 -56.20
CA GLN A 71 -35.87 39.08 -56.63
C GLN A 71 -34.89 38.18 -57.38
N SER A 72 -34.68 36.96 -56.90
CA SER A 72 -33.74 36.00 -57.50
C SER A 72 -34.30 34.58 -57.40
N LEU A 73 -33.95 33.75 -58.38
CA LEU A 73 -34.33 32.34 -58.47
C LEU A 73 -33.09 31.52 -58.81
N GLN A 74 -32.70 30.59 -57.93
CA GLN A 74 -31.52 29.72 -58.12
C GLN A 74 -31.88 28.25 -57.91
N ASP A 75 -31.15 27.32 -58.51
CA ASP A 75 -31.33 25.88 -58.29
C ASP A 75 -30.93 25.50 -56.84
N ALA A 76 -31.85 24.84 -56.12
CA ALA A 76 -31.64 24.44 -54.73
C ALA A 76 -30.85 23.12 -54.57
N SER A 77 -30.67 22.35 -55.63
CA SER A 77 -30.20 20.96 -55.57
C SER A 77 -28.87 20.81 -54.81
N LYS A 78 -27.85 21.59 -55.18
CA LYS A 78 -26.52 21.54 -54.53
C LYS A 78 -26.57 21.98 -53.07
N ARG A 79 -27.41 22.98 -52.76
CA ARG A 79 -27.53 23.52 -51.40
C ARG A 79 -28.23 22.52 -50.47
N ILE A 80 -29.28 21.85 -50.93
CA ILE A 80 -29.97 20.79 -50.17
C ILE A 80 -29.02 19.64 -49.87
N VAL A 81 -28.23 19.19 -50.86
CA VAL A 81 -27.24 18.12 -50.67
C VAL A 81 -26.21 18.51 -49.61
N SER A 82 -25.70 19.74 -49.65
CA SER A 82 -24.75 20.24 -48.64
C SER A 82 -25.36 20.30 -47.23
N ILE A 83 -26.63 20.69 -47.09
CA ILE A 83 -27.33 20.72 -45.79
C ILE A 83 -27.49 19.29 -45.25
N LEU A 84 -27.89 18.33 -46.10
CA LEU A 84 -28.03 16.92 -45.71
C LEU A 84 -26.69 16.29 -45.30
N GLN A 85 -25.63 16.57 -46.04
CA GLN A 85 -24.27 16.12 -45.68
C GLN A 85 -23.81 16.70 -44.35
N THR A 86 -24.07 17.99 -44.12
CA THR A 86 -23.73 18.66 -42.84
C THR A 86 -24.53 18.07 -41.68
N PHE A 87 -25.83 17.82 -41.88
CA PHE A 87 -26.69 17.20 -40.88
C PHE A 87 -26.24 15.76 -40.55
N SER A 88 -25.86 14.97 -41.55
CA SER A 88 -25.33 13.61 -41.35
C SER A 88 -24.07 13.62 -40.47
N ARG A 89 -23.11 14.52 -40.76
CA ARG A 89 -21.88 14.68 -39.96
C ARG A 89 -22.17 15.13 -38.53
N ALA A 90 -23.12 16.05 -38.35
CA ALA A 90 -23.54 16.48 -37.03
C ALA A 90 -24.19 15.34 -36.24
N GLN A 91 -25.05 14.55 -36.89
CA GLN A 91 -25.68 13.38 -36.28
C GLN A 91 -24.66 12.31 -35.86
N GLU A 92 -23.64 12.05 -36.67
CA GLU A 92 -22.52 11.17 -36.31
C GLU A 92 -21.76 11.68 -35.09
N LYS A 93 -21.46 12.99 -35.04
CA LYS A 93 -20.82 13.61 -33.86
C LYS A 93 -21.66 13.51 -32.59
N TYR A 94 -22.98 13.70 -32.69
CA TYR A 94 -23.88 13.53 -31.53
C TYR A 94 -23.91 12.10 -31.03
N LYS A 95 -23.89 11.10 -31.92
CA LYS A 95 -23.80 9.69 -31.53
C LYS A 95 -22.47 9.36 -30.86
N ALA A 96 -21.36 9.84 -31.41
CA ALA A 96 -20.04 9.67 -30.79
C ALA A 96 -20.00 10.29 -29.38
N GLY A 97 -20.57 11.48 -29.21
CA GLY A 97 -20.70 12.11 -27.88
C GLY A 97 -21.63 11.35 -26.94
N GLU A 98 -22.69 10.71 -27.44
CA GLU A 98 -23.57 9.85 -26.63
C GLU A 98 -22.84 8.59 -26.15
N ASP A 99 -22.01 7.99 -27.02
CA ASP A 99 -21.16 6.84 -26.69
C ASP A 99 -20.09 7.21 -25.66
N GLU A 100 -19.45 8.39 -25.79
CA GLU A 100 -18.49 8.92 -24.80
C GLU A 100 -19.15 9.16 -23.44
N VAL A 101 -20.35 9.75 -23.41
CA VAL A 101 -21.11 9.94 -22.17
C VAL A 101 -21.46 8.60 -21.53
N GLU A 102 -21.79 7.58 -22.32
CA GLU A 102 -22.08 6.26 -21.79
C GLU A 102 -20.82 5.57 -21.24
N GLN A 103 -19.66 5.74 -21.89
CA GLN A 103 -18.37 5.30 -21.36
C GLN A 103 -18.02 6.01 -20.05
N TRP A 104 -18.28 7.32 -19.94
CA TRP A 104 -18.08 8.07 -18.70
C TRP A 104 -18.99 7.57 -17.57
N LYS A 105 -20.26 7.24 -17.85
CA LYS A 105 -21.15 6.64 -16.85
C LYS A 105 -20.63 5.28 -16.38
N GLN A 106 -20.12 4.45 -17.29
CA GLN A 106 -19.55 3.15 -16.94
C GLN A 106 -18.31 3.30 -16.05
N SER A 107 -17.41 4.22 -16.39
CA SER A 107 -16.23 4.56 -15.58
C SER A 107 -16.63 5.08 -14.19
N LEU A 108 -17.63 5.96 -14.11
CA LEU A 108 -18.13 6.47 -12.84
C LEU A 108 -18.79 5.37 -11.98
N ASN A 109 -19.52 4.45 -12.60
CA ASN A 109 -20.11 3.31 -11.91
C ASN A 109 -19.02 2.38 -11.36
N PHE A 110 -17.99 2.09 -12.16
CA PHE A 110 -16.82 1.33 -11.72
C PHE A 110 -16.11 2.02 -10.54
N GLN A 111 -15.88 3.33 -10.61
CA GLN A 111 -15.29 4.10 -9.51
C GLN A 111 -16.17 4.07 -8.25
N SER A 112 -17.49 4.14 -8.39
CA SER A 112 -18.43 4.01 -7.27
C SER A 112 -18.38 2.64 -6.63
N GLN A 113 -18.26 1.57 -7.43
CA GLN A 113 -18.14 0.19 -6.94
C GLN A 113 -16.80 -0.03 -6.20
N GLU A 114 -15.69 0.47 -6.76
CA GLU A 114 -14.39 0.40 -6.09
C GLU A 114 -14.36 1.22 -4.80
N LEU A 115 -15.04 2.37 -4.76
CA LEU A 115 -15.18 3.16 -3.53
C LEU A 115 -15.98 2.39 -2.48
N HIS A 116 -17.10 1.77 -2.85
CA HIS A 116 -17.91 0.98 -1.93
C HIS A 116 -17.16 -0.27 -1.43
N ARG A 117 -16.36 -0.90 -2.29
CA ARG A 117 -15.47 -1.99 -1.91
C ARG A 117 -14.43 -1.52 -0.88
N ARG A 118 -13.78 -0.39 -1.10
CA ARG A 118 -12.82 0.19 -0.15
C ARG A 118 -13.46 0.60 1.17
N GLU A 119 -14.69 1.11 1.13
CA GLU A 119 -15.48 1.44 2.33
C GLU A 119 -15.74 0.17 3.14
N THR A 120 -16.15 -0.92 2.49
CA THR A 120 -16.32 -2.23 3.12
C THR A 120 -15.00 -2.76 3.70
N GLU A 121 -13.88 -2.64 2.97
CA GLU A 121 -12.56 -3.05 3.45
C GLU A 121 -12.10 -2.22 4.67
N LEU A 122 -12.46 -0.93 4.73
CA LEU A 122 -12.19 -0.08 5.88
C LEU A 122 -13.06 -0.45 7.09
N GLU A 123 -14.34 -0.75 6.87
CA GLU A 123 -15.26 -1.19 7.93
C GLU A 123 -14.80 -2.52 8.54
N VAL A 124 -14.32 -3.47 7.73
CA VAL A 124 -13.71 -4.71 8.22
C VAL A 124 -12.47 -4.42 9.05
N LYS A 125 -11.60 -3.50 8.61
CA LYS A 125 -10.42 -3.11 9.39
C LYS A 125 -10.77 -2.41 10.69
N GLU A 126 -11.83 -1.60 10.71
CA GLU A 126 -12.34 -0.96 11.93
C GLU A 126 -12.82 -2.01 12.93
N GLN A 127 -13.54 -3.04 12.46
CA GLN A 127 -13.93 -4.18 13.30
C GLN A 127 -12.71 -4.98 13.81
N GLU A 128 -11.66 -5.13 13.00
CA GLU A 128 -10.39 -5.74 13.46
C GLU A 128 -9.72 -4.91 14.56
N PHE A 129 -9.75 -3.58 14.46
CA PHE A 129 -9.27 -2.68 15.50
C PHE A 129 -10.09 -2.80 16.78
N GLU A 130 -11.42 -2.84 16.69
CA GLU A 130 -12.28 -3.07 17.86
C GLU A 130 -11.99 -4.41 18.54
N GLN A 131 -11.76 -5.48 17.76
CA GLN A 131 -11.35 -6.78 18.30
C GLN A 131 -9.97 -6.73 18.97
N LEU A 132 -9.03 -5.96 18.41
CA LEU A 132 -7.72 -5.75 19.02
C LEU A 132 -7.82 -4.99 20.35
N ASP A 133 -8.69 -3.97 20.42
CA ASP A 133 -8.97 -3.25 21.66
C ASP A 133 -9.62 -4.15 22.71
N PHE A 134 -10.54 -5.03 22.32
CA PHE A 134 -11.09 -6.04 23.23
C PHE A 134 -10.02 -6.99 23.76
N LYS A 135 -9.15 -7.51 22.88
CA LYS A 135 -8.01 -8.36 23.28
C LYS A 135 -7.04 -7.62 24.20
N LYS A 136 -6.83 -6.33 23.97
CA LYS A 136 -6.00 -5.49 24.85
C LYS A 136 -6.63 -5.37 26.23
N GLN A 137 -7.95 -5.15 26.31
CA GLN A 137 -8.67 -5.14 27.59
C GLN A 137 -8.58 -6.50 28.29
N GLU A 138 -8.76 -7.63 27.59
CA GLU A 138 -8.55 -8.97 28.18
C GLU A 138 -7.14 -9.14 28.74
N VAL A 139 -6.11 -8.65 28.02
CA VAL A 139 -4.73 -8.73 28.49
C VAL A 139 -4.50 -7.83 29.71
N GLU A 140 -5.07 -6.62 29.75
CA GLU A 140 -4.99 -5.74 30.92
C GLU A 140 -5.71 -6.37 32.14
N GLU A 141 -6.89 -6.99 31.93
CA GLU A 141 -7.61 -7.72 32.97
C GLU A 141 -6.82 -8.94 33.47
N ALA A 142 -6.22 -9.71 32.56
CA ALA A 142 -5.37 -10.84 32.91
C ALA A 142 -4.12 -10.41 33.68
N GLN A 143 -3.51 -9.27 33.33
CA GLN A 143 -2.39 -8.69 34.08
C GLN A 143 -2.81 -8.27 35.49
N GLU A 144 -3.99 -7.66 35.64
CA GLU A 144 -4.52 -7.28 36.95
C GLU A 144 -4.90 -8.50 37.81
N GLN A 145 -5.44 -9.56 37.20
CA GLN A 145 -5.67 -10.84 37.88
C GLN A 145 -4.35 -11.46 38.34
N LEU A 146 -3.34 -11.52 37.48
CA LEU A 146 -2.01 -12.01 37.85
C LEU A 146 -1.37 -11.19 38.97
N ARG A 147 -1.59 -9.87 38.99
CA ARG A 147 -1.16 -9.00 40.10
C ARG A 147 -1.83 -9.39 41.41
N LYS A 148 -3.14 -9.63 41.40
CA LYS A 148 -3.90 -10.09 42.58
C LYS A 148 -3.46 -11.47 43.04
N GLU A 149 -3.27 -12.41 42.12
CA GLU A 149 -2.76 -13.75 42.46
C GLU A 149 -1.36 -13.70 43.08
N ARG A 150 -0.48 -12.82 42.58
CA ARG A 150 0.84 -12.57 43.21
C ARG A 150 0.71 -12.02 44.63
N GLU A 151 -0.18 -11.04 44.84
CA GLU A 151 -0.46 -10.49 46.18
C GLU A 151 -1.02 -11.56 47.13
N GLU A 152 -1.89 -12.46 46.64
CA GLU A 152 -2.39 -13.59 47.42
C GLU A 152 -1.32 -14.65 47.70
N PHE A 153 -0.46 -14.92 46.73
CA PHE A 153 0.69 -15.82 46.88
C PHE A 153 1.67 -15.32 47.94
N ASP A 154 1.95 -14.01 47.97
CA ASP A 154 2.79 -13.39 49.01
C ASP A 154 2.14 -13.49 50.40
N LYS A 155 0.81 -13.29 50.50
CA LYS A 155 0.07 -13.52 51.75
C LYS A 155 0.13 -14.99 52.19
N TRP A 156 0.01 -15.92 51.25
CA TRP A 156 0.17 -17.36 51.51
C TRP A 156 1.57 -17.70 51.98
N ARG A 157 2.60 -17.13 51.36
CA ARG A 157 4.01 -17.29 51.80
C ARG A 157 4.19 -16.82 53.24
N GLN A 158 3.66 -15.65 53.59
CA GLN A 158 3.72 -15.14 54.97
C GLN A 158 2.99 -16.05 55.97
N ARG A 159 1.83 -16.62 55.59
CA ARG A 159 1.13 -17.60 56.44
C ARG A 159 1.93 -18.88 56.61
N LEU A 160 2.52 -19.38 55.53
CA LEU A 160 3.37 -20.56 55.55
C LEU A 160 4.62 -20.33 56.41
N GLU A 161 5.20 -19.12 56.39
CA GLU A 161 6.28 -18.72 57.29
C GLU A 161 5.85 -18.69 58.76
N ALA A 162 4.65 -18.18 59.06
CA ALA A 162 4.10 -18.20 60.42
C ALA A 162 3.76 -19.64 60.89
N GLU A 163 3.25 -20.48 60.00
CA GLU A 163 2.98 -21.89 60.28
C GLU A 163 4.27 -22.70 60.42
N GLN A 164 5.30 -22.38 59.65
CA GLN A 164 6.67 -22.87 59.82
C GLN A 164 7.20 -22.53 61.22
N GLN A 165 7.07 -21.29 61.69
CA GLN A 165 7.47 -20.93 63.06
C GLN A 165 6.69 -21.72 64.13
N ARG A 166 5.42 -22.02 63.87
CA ARG A 166 4.57 -22.83 64.76
C ARG A 166 4.96 -24.31 64.74
N LEU A 167 5.30 -24.85 63.58
CA LEU A 167 5.77 -26.23 63.42
C LEU A 167 7.18 -26.39 63.97
N ASP A 168 8.06 -25.41 63.84
CA ASP A 168 9.38 -25.38 64.48
C ASP A 168 9.23 -25.42 66.02
N ALA A 169 8.25 -24.69 66.57
CA ALA A 169 7.91 -24.77 67.99
C ALA A 169 7.31 -26.14 68.40
N GLN A 170 6.57 -26.82 67.52
CA GLN A 170 6.08 -28.19 67.76
C GLN A 170 7.17 -29.25 67.57
N ALA A 171 8.09 -29.09 66.62
CA ALA A 171 9.24 -29.97 66.41
C ALA A 171 10.20 -29.91 67.61
N ALA A 172 10.38 -28.73 68.21
CA ALA A 172 11.08 -28.57 69.48
C ALA A 172 10.38 -29.36 70.62
N SER A 173 9.05 -29.49 70.60
CA SER A 173 8.29 -30.30 71.57
C SER A 173 8.33 -31.82 71.31
N LEU A 174 8.48 -32.24 70.05
CA LEU A 174 8.66 -33.66 69.69
C LEU A 174 10.05 -34.17 70.08
N ASN A 175 11.07 -33.31 70.03
CA ASN A 175 12.41 -33.61 70.57
C ASN A 175 12.36 -33.98 72.06
N THR A 176 11.49 -33.35 72.86
CA THR A 176 11.32 -33.70 74.28
C THR A 176 10.63 -35.06 74.51
N GLU A 177 9.79 -35.51 73.59
CA GLU A 177 9.06 -36.79 73.71
C GLU A 177 9.91 -37.98 73.24
N GLN A 178 10.72 -37.80 72.19
CA GLN A 178 11.73 -38.77 71.76
C GLN A 178 12.87 -38.92 72.79
N ALA A 179 13.23 -37.83 73.49
CA ALA A 179 14.14 -37.86 74.63
C ALA A 179 13.60 -38.68 75.81
N ALA A 180 12.28 -38.71 76.02
CA ALA A 180 11.64 -39.55 77.04
C ALA A 180 11.71 -41.05 76.69
N GLN A 181 11.60 -41.41 75.40
CA GLN A 181 11.76 -42.79 74.92
C GLN A 181 13.21 -43.29 75.02
N LEU A 182 14.19 -42.42 74.75
CA LEU A 182 15.61 -42.72 75.00
C LEU A 182 15.90 -42.93 76.50
N ARG A 183 15.27 -42.14 77.38
CA ARG A 183 15.34 -42.33 78.84
C ARG A 183 14.84 -43.71 79.29
N ASP A 184 13.74 -44.17 78.69
CA ASP A 184 13.17 -45.49 79.01
C ASP A 184 14.07 -46.64 78.52
N LEU A 185 14.69 -46.50 77.35
CA LEU A 185 15.66 -47.48 76.82
C LEU A 185 16.97 -47.53 77.62
N VAL A 186 17.48 -46.37 78.07
CA VAL A 186 18.67 -46.27 78.93
C VAL A 186 18.39 -46.87 80.31
N THR A 187 17.20 -46.64 80.86
CA THR A 187 16.76 -47.25 82.12
C THR A 187 16.66 -48.78 82.00
N LYS A 188 16.17 -49.28 80.86
CA LYS A 188 16.14 -50.72 80.54
C LYS A 188 17.54 -51.32 80.36
N LEU A 189 18.48 -50.60 79.75
CA LEU A 189 19.89 -51.00 79.65
C LEU A 189 20.56 -51.09 81.03
N MET A 190 20.26 -50.14 81.92
CA MET A 190 20.77 -50.16 83.29
C MET A 190 20.23 -51.33 84.13
N THR A 191 19.00 -51.78 83.88
CA THR A 191 18.47 -52.99 84.56
C THR A 191 19.10 -54.31 84.09
N CYS A 192 19.90 -54.32 83.01
CA CYS A 192 20.59 -55.51 82.51
C CYS A 192 22.08 -55.60 82.89
N LEU A 193 22.58 -54.75 83.79
CA LEU A 193 23.96 -54.73 84.29
C LEU A 193 24.28 -55.99 85.11
N VAL A 194 24.68 -57.08 84.46
CA VAL A 194 25.20 -58.30 85.12
C VAL A 194 26.61 -58.69 84.61
N ASN A 195 27.13 -58.11 83.51
CA ASN A 195 28.49 -58.41 83.03
C ASN A 195 29.17 -57.22 82.31
N PRO A 196 30.42 -56.85 82.66
CA PRO A 196 31.17 -55.76 82.00
C PRO A 196 31.50 -56.00 80.52
N HIS A 197 31.79 -57.24 80.11
CA HIS A 197 32.08 -57.58 78.71
C HIS A 197 30.87 -57.39 77.78
N ASP A 198 29.65 -57.73 78.24
CA ASP A 198 28.42 -57.55 77.46
C ASP A 198 28.11 -56.07 77.17
N ILE A 199 28.60 -55.16 78.02
CA ILE A 199 28.44 -53.70 77.85
C ILE A 199 29.43 -53.17 76.82
N GLN A 200 30.68 -53.64 76.87
CA GLN A 200 31.72 -53.29 75.90
C GLN A 200 31.32 -53.74 74.49
N ASP A 201 30.81 -54.96 74.34
CA ASP A 201 30.35 -55.48 73.05
C ASP A 201 29.13 -54.69 72.51
N LYS A 202 28.19 -54.32 73.39
CA LYS A 202 27.02 -53.50 73.01
C LYS A 202 27.40 -52.06 72.62
N ILE A 203 28.33 -51.44 73.33
CA ILE A 203 28.83 -50.09 72.99
C ILE A 203 29.61 -50.13 71.68
N THR A 204 30.47 -51.13 71.48
CA THR A 204 31.21 -51.32 70.22
C THR A 204 30.27 -51.57 69.04
N SER A 205 29.23 -52.39 69.23
CA SER A 205 28.18 -52.59 68.22
C SER A 205 27.40 -51.30 67.92
N SER A 206 27.06 -50.51 68.93
CA SER A 206 26.36 -49.23 68.77
C SER A 206 27.21 -48.18 68.04
N LEU A 207 28.51 -48.11 68.35
CA LEU A 207 29.47 -47.27 67.64
C LEU A 207 29.63 -47.69 66.17
N ASN A 208 29.70 -48.98 65.88
CA ASN A 208 29.74 -49.48 64.49
C ASN A 208 28.48 -49.09 63.70
N VAL A 209 27.28 -49.22 64.30
CA VAL A 209 26.04 -48.75 63.69
C VAL A 209 26.07 -47.23 63.49
N MET A 210 26.59 -46.46 64.45
CA MET A 210 26.74 -45.01 64.30
C MET A 210 27.70 -44.62 63.18
N TYR A 211 28.84 -45.29 63.01
CA TYR A 211 29.76 -45.03 61.91
C TYR A 211 29.13 -45.36 60.56
N GLN A 212 28.41 -46.48 60.44
CA GLN A 212 27.66 -46.81 59.22
C GLN A 212 26.57 -45.77 58.91
N ARG A 213 25.85 -45.30 59.93
CA ARG A 213 24.84 -44.23 59.77
C ARG A 213 25.48 -42.89 59.40
N GLN A 214 26.67 -42.58 59.91
CA GLN A 214 27.42 -41.38 59.53
C GLN A 214 27.87 -41.42 58.07
N GLU A 215 28.28 -42.57 57.55
CA GLU A 215 28.65 -42.73 56.14
C GLU A 215 27.46 -42.42 55.23
N ILE A 216 26.27 -42.98 55.55
CA ILE A 216 25.02 -42.69 54.85
C ILE A 216 24.66 -41.20 54.93
N LEU A 217 24.76 -40.60 56.13
CA LEU A 217 24.47 -39.18 56.35
C LEU A 217 25.42 -38.26 55.58
N THR A 218 26.70 -38.63 55.49
CA THR A 218 27.71 -37.93 54.70
C THR A 218 27.36 -37.97 53.21
N GLY A 219 26.87 -39.11 52.71
CA GLY A 219 26.36 -39.25 51.35
C GLY A 219 25.19 -38.30 51.06
N PHE A 220 24.21 -38.21 51.97
CA PHE A 220 23.10 -37.27 51.83
C PHE A 220 23.55 -35.80 51.83
N TRP A 221 24.55 -35.42 52.64
CA TRP A 221 25.11 -34.08 52.61
C TRP A 221 25.86 -33.75 51.32
N GLN A 222 26.59 -34.71 50.74
CA GLN A 222 27.25 -34.54 49.43
C GLN A 222 26.24 -34.38 48.29
N GLU A 223 25.15 -35.14 48.33
CA GLU A 223 24.06 -35.02 47.35
C GLU A 223 23.35 -33.65 47.50
N LEU A 224 23.06 -33.23 48.74
CA LEU A 224 22.46 -31.93 49.01
C LEU A 224 23.36 -30.76 48.56
N ASP A 225 24.67 -30.84 48.76
CA ASP A 225 25.61 -29.82 48.29
C ASP A 225 25.61 -29.71 46.76
N THR A 226 25.55 -30.85 46.08
CA THR A 226 25.41 -30.90 44.61
C THR A 226 24.11 -30.24 44.16
N GLN A 227 22.99 -30.58 44.79
CA GLN A 227 21.69 -29.99 44.49
C GLN A 227 21.65 -28.47 44.79
N LYS A 228 22.31 -28.01 45.85
CA LYS A 228 22.48 -26.58 46.17
C LYS A 228 23.24 -25.83 45.06
N GLN A 229 24.36 -26.40 44.60
CA GLN A 229 25.14 -25.79 43.53
C GLN A 229 24.33 -25.71 42.23
N ASP A 230 23.58 -26.75 41.90
CA ASP A 230 22.74 -26.76 40.70
C ASP A 230 21.55 -25.81 40.81
N ALA A 231 20.92 -25.69 41.99
CA ALA A 231 19.88 -24.71 42.25
C ALA A 231 20.39 -23.26 42.09
N GLU A 232 21.59 -22.97 42.59
CA GLU A 232 22.17 -21.62 42.46
C GLU A 232 22.56 -21.32 40.99
N LYS A 233 23.04 -22.31 40.23
CA LYS A 233 23.25 -22.16 38.78
C LYS A 233 21.94 -21.86 38.05
N GLN A 234 20.87 -22.62 38.32
CA GLN A 234 19.56 -22.42 37.69
C GLN A 234 18.94 -21.07 38.04
N LYS A 235 19.05 -20.64 39.30
CA LYS A 235 18.62 -19.32 39.75
C LYS A 235 19.35 -18.18 39.03
N ASN A 236 20.67 -18.30 38.86
CA ASN A 236 21.46 -17.33 38.10
C ASN A 236 21.10 -17.32 36.61
N ALA A 237 20.80 -18.47 36.01
CA ALA A 237 20.33 -18.57 34.63
C ALA A 237 18.95 -17.89 34.46
N LEU A 238 18.02 -18.12 35.40
CA LEU A 238 16.72 -17.45 35.45
C LEU A 238 16.82 -15.93 35.52
N ALA A 239 17.71 -15.41 36.38
CA ALA A 239 17.93 -13.97 36.48
C ALA A 239 18.41 -13.37 35.15
N LYS A 240 19.38 -14.02 34.49
CA LYS A 240 19.87 -13.61 33.16
C LYS A 240 18.79 -13.67 32.09
N ALA A 241 18.01 -14.74 32.04
CA ALA A 241 16.93 -14.90 31.08
C ALA A 241 15.81 -13.86 31.30
N SER A 242 15.51 -13.51 32.56
CA SER A 242 14.56 -12.46 32.89
C SER A 242 15.04 -11.07 32.43
N ASP A 243 16.32 -10.75 32.63
CA ASP A 243 16.90 -9.50 32.14
C ASP A 243 16.93 -9.44 30.60
N ASP A 244 17.28 -10.55 29.93
CA ASP A 244 17.25 -10.62 28.46
C ASP A 244 15.82 -10.40 27.92
N LEU A 245 14.82 -11.05 28.51
CA LEU A 245 13.42 -10.87 28.13
C LEU A 245 12.97 -9.41 28.31
N LYS A 246 13.38 -8.76 29.40
CA LYS A 246 13.10 -7.35 29.64
C LYS A 246 13.73 -6.45 28.57
N ASN A 247 14.97 -6.73 28.19
CA ASN A 247 15.66 -5.99 27.14
C ASN A 247 14.98 -6.16 25.78
N ARG A 248 14.62 -7.39 25.41
CA ARG A 248 13.86 -7.68 24.18
C ARG A 248 12.52 -6.96 24.16
N ARG A 249 11.79 -6.96 25.27
CA ARG A 249 10.50 -6.25 25.38
C ARG A 249 10.65 -4.73 25.21
N ASN A 250 11.71 -4.14 25.78
CA ASN A 250 12.01 -2.73 25.58
C ASN A 250 12.35 -2.42 24.11
N GLN A 251 13.16 -3.26 23.46
CA GLN A 251 13.47 -3.13 22.04
C GLN A 251 12.21 -3.25 21.18
N TRP A 252 11.34 -4.21 21.49
CA TRP A 252 10.06 -4.41 20.79
C TRP A 252 9.15 -3.19 20.91
N GLN A 253 9.08 -2.56 22.10
CA GLN A 253 8.30 -1.34 22.28
C GLN A 253 8.90 -0.15 21.50
N GLN A 254 10.22 -0.03 21.45
CA GLN A 254 10.89 1.00 20.65
C GLN A 254 10.64 0.82 19.16
N THR A 255 10.71 -0.42 18.64
CA THR A 255 10.41 -0.70 17.24
C THR A 255 8.94 -0.48 16.91
N GLN A 256 8.03 -0.72 17.86
CA GLN A 256 6.60 -0.43 17.69
C GLN A 256 6.35 1.06 17.45
N VAL A 257 6.96 1.94 18.25
CA VAL A 257 6.83 3.39 18.08
C VAL A 257 7.43 3.85 16.75
N ALA A 258 8.64 3.38 16.44
CA ALA A 258 9.30 3.72 15.18
C ALA A 258 8.50 3.27 13.95
N LEU A 259 7.86 2.10 14.01
CA LEU A 259 6.97 1.61 12.95
C LEU A 259 5.73 2.49 12.78
N ALA A 260 5.12 2.94 13.88
CA ALA A 260 3.96 3.84 13.83
C ALA A 260 4.33 5.19 13.19
N ASP A 261 5.48 5.74 13.57
CA ASP A 261 6.00 7.00 13.00
C ASP A 261 6.29 6.84 11.49
N ALA A 262 6.96 5.77 11.10
CA ALA A 262 7.27 5.49 9.69
C ALA A 262 5.99 5.26 8.84
N GLN A 263 4.97 4.60 9.40
CA GLN A 263 3.66 4.44 8.75
C GLN A 263 2.96 5.79 8.54
N ALA A 264 2.98 6.65 9.56
CA ALA A 264 2.39 7.98 9.49
C ALA A 264 3.10 8.85 8.44
N GLU A 265 4.44 8.82 8.41
CA GLU A 265 5.24 9.55 7.44
C GLU A 265 4.97 9.08 6.01
N LEU A 266 4.94 7.75 5.78
CA LEU A 266 4.64 7.17 4.48
C LEU A 266 3.23 7.55 4.00
N LYS A 267 2.23 7.56 4.91
CA LYS A 267 0.87 8.00 4.58
C LYS A 267 0.85 9.48 4.17
N ALA A 268 1.59 10.34 4.87
CA ALA A 268 1.71 11.74 4.51
C ALA A 268 2.37 11.94 3.13
N GLN A 269 3.46 11.22 2.85
CA GLN A 269 4.17 11.28 1.57
C GLN A 269 3.27 10.82 0.41
N ARG A 270 2.49 9.74 0.58
CA ARG A 270 1.49 9.30 -0.42
C ARG A 270 0.43 10.36 -0.67
N GLY A 271 -0.01 11.07 0.37
CA GLY A 271 -0.95 12.19 0.23
C GLY A 271 -0.37 13.33 -0.61
N ILE A 272 0.89 13.69 -0.35
CA ILE A 272 1.61 14.72 -1.11
C ILE A 272 1.80 14.28 -2.57
N LEU A 273 2.22 13.03 -2.80
CA LEU A 273 2.39 12.47 -4.14
C LEU A 273 1.10 12.54 -4.95
N LYS A 274 -0.03 12.11 -4.35
CA LYS A 274 -1.35 12.18 -5.00
C LYS A 274 -1.74 13.62 -5.37
N LEU A 275 -1.44 14.59 -4.52
CA LEU A 275 -1.68 16.00 -4.80
C LEU A 275 -0.81 16.49 -5.97
N GLN A 276 0.47 16.11 -5.99
CA GLN A 276 1.38 16.44 -7.09
C GLN A 276 0.94 15.82 -8.42
N GLU A 277 0.52 14.55 -8.43
CA GLU A 277 0.00 13.87 -9.61
C GLU A 277 -1.28 14.53 -10.14
N ASN A 278 -2.19 14.97 -9.26
CA ASN A 278 -3.37 15.72 -9.65
C ASN A 278 -3.01 17.08 -10.27
N ASN A 279 -2.09 17.81 -9.64
CA ASN A 279 -1.61 19.09 -10.19
C ASN A 279 -0.95 18.92 -11.56
N LEU A 280 -0.17 17.85 -11.75
CA LEU A 280 0.41 17.49 -13.04
C LEU A 280 -0.67 17.21 -14.09
N ALA A 281 -1.71 16.44 -13.74
CA ALA A 281 -2.83 16.15 -14.63
C ALA A 281 -3.56 17.44 -15.06
N ILE A 282 -3.84 18.34 -14.12
CA ILE A 282 -4.44 19.64 -14.42
C ILE A 282 -3.53 20.46 -15.35
N ALA A 283 -2.22 20.48 -15.09
CA ALA A 283 -1.26 21.21 -15.91
C ALA A 283 -1.21 20.66 -17.35
N ARG A 284 -1.30 19.33 -17.52
CA ARG A 284 -1.36 18.68 -18.84
C ARG A 284 -2.64 19.06 -19.60
N VAL A 285 -3.80 19.05 -18.94
CA VAL A 285 -5.06 19.51 -19.55
C VAL A 285 -4.98 20.98 -19.97
N GLN A 286 -4.35 21.84 -19.17
CA GLN A 286 -4.13 23.24 -19.54
C GLN A 286 -3.21 23.39 -20.76
N LEU A 287 -2.16 22.58 -20.84
CA LEU A 287 -1.25 22.56 -21.98
C LEU A 287 -1.97 22.12 -23.27
N GLU A 288 -2.82 21.11 -23.18
CA GLU A 288 -3.63 20.62 -24.30
C GLU A 288 -4.58 21.71 -24.81
N ALA A 289 -5.31 22.36 -23.91
CA ALA A 289 -6.18 23.49 -24.26
C ALA A 289 -5.41 24.65 -24.91
N GLN A 290 -4.20 24.97 -24.44
CA GLN A 290 -3.34 25.99 -25.06
C GLN A 290 -2.85 25.55 -26.45
N SER A 291 -2.55 24.26 -26.63
CA SER A 291 -2.14 23.68 -27.92
C SER A 291 -3.26 23.72 -28.94
N GLU A 292 -4.49 23.42 -28.53
CA GLU A 292 -5.68 23.58 -29.37
C GLU A 292 -5.91 25.04 -29.77
N LEU A 293 -5.82 25.98 -28.80
CA LEU A 293 -5.95 27.41 -29.09
C LEU A 293 -4.86 27.90 -30.06
N PHE A 294 -3.62 27.44 -29.89
CA PHE A 294 -2.53 27.72 -30.80
C PHE A 294 -2.82 27.19 -32.21
N ALA A 295 -3.30 25.95 -32.32
CA ALA A 295 -3.63 25.32 -33.60
C ALA A 295 -4.79 26.05 -34.31
N GLN A 296 -5.87 26.37 -33.58
CA GLN A 296 -7.01 27.11 -34.12
C GLN A 296 -6.60 28.52 -34.58
N THR A 297 -5.79 29.23 -33.79
CA THR A 297 -5.32 30.58 -34.13
C THR A 297 -4.37 30.54 -35.33
N SER A 298 -3.49 29.53 -35.41
CA SER A 298 -2.61 29.29 -36.56
C SER A 298 -3.41 29.02 -37.82
N GLN A 299 -4.43 28.17 -37.75
CA GLN A 299 -5.31 27.87 -38.87
C GLN A 299 -6.08 29.11 -39.36
N ILE A 300 -6.53 29.98 -38.44
CA ILE A 300 -7.15 31.25 -38.79
C ILE A 300 -6.14 32.17 -39.50
N VAL A 301 -4.93 32.30 -38.97
CA VAL A 301 -3.85 33.09 -39.59
C VAL A 301 -3.51 32.58 -40.99
N GLU A 302 -3.39 31.27 -41.15
CA GLU A 302 -3.15 30.62 -42.45
C GLU A 302 -4.30 30.85 -43.43
N SER A 303 -5.55 30.70 -42.98
CA SER A 303 -6.76 30.94 -43.81
C SER A 303 -6.89 32.40 -44.28
N LEU A 304 -6.33 33.34 -43.51
CA LEU A 304 -6.32 34.76 -43.85
C LEU A 304 -5.15 35.13 -44.77
N GLY A 305 -4.27 34.18 -45.11
CA GLY A 305 -3.08 34.39 -45.93
C GLY A 305 -1.87 34.92 -45.13
N GLY A 306 -1.87 34.77 -43.80
CA GLY A 306 -0.71 35.02 -42.98
C GLY A 306 0.21 33.81 -42.92
N SER A 307 1.53 34.02 -42.86
CA SER A 307 2.43 32.96 -42.41
C SER A 307 2.30 32.83 -40.90
N SER A 308 1.95 31.63 -40.44
CA SER A 308 2.28 31.17 -39.10
C SER A 308 3.78 31.32 -38.86
N ILE A 309 4.16 31.59 -37.60
CA ILE A 309 5.52 31.96 -37.17
C ILE A 309 6.57 31.03 -37.81
N GLY A 310 7.43 31.60 -38.67
CA GLY A 310 8.80 31.13 -38.89
C GLY A 310 9.04 29.87 -39.73
N ILE A 311 8.09 29.39 -40.54
CA ILE A 311 8.25 28.08 -41.22
C ILE A 311 8.79 28.19 -42.66
N LEU A 312 8.39 29.22 -43.43
CA LEU A 312 9.01 29.54 -44.71
C LEU A 312 10.01 30.69 -44.56
N ASP A 313 11.22 30.50 -45.08
CA ASP A 313 12.21 31.55 -45.23
C ASP A 313 11.61 32.72 -46.04
N PRO A 314 11.75 33.98 -45.61
CA PRO A 314 11.25 35.15 -46.33
C PRO A 314 11.70 35.22 -47.80
N ASP A 315 12.89 34.73 -48.12
CA ASP A 315 13.41 34.72 -49.49
C ASP A 315 12.80 33.59 -50.32
N GLU A 316 12.48 32.46 -49.70
CA GLU A 316 11.76 31.35 -50.32
C GLU A 316 10.28 31.72 -50.58
N ALA A 317 9.64 32.43 -49.65
CA ALA A 317 8.29 32.97 -49.85
C ALA A 317 8.23 33.93 -51.05
N ARG A 318 9.20 34.84 -51.17
CA ARG A 318 9.32 35.73 -52.35
C ARG A 318 9.54 34.95 -53.63
N ARG A 319 10.40 33.92 -53.62
CA ARG A 319 10.62 33.06 -54.78
C ARG A 319 9.33 32.41 -55.27
N LEU A 320 8.50 31.91 -54.35
CA LEU A 320 7.20 31.30 -54.64
C LEU A 320 6.17 32.32 -55.14
N GLU A 321 6.24 33.57 -54.67
CA GLU A 321 5.42 34.68 -55.18
C GLU A 321 5.81 35.10 -56.62
N GLU A 322 7.09 34.98 -56.99
CA GLU A 322 7.62 35.37 -58.30
C GLU A 322 7.57 34.24 -59.36
N MET A 323 7.62 32.97 -58.94
CA MET A 323 7.58 31.78 -59.81
C MET A 323 6.32 31.75 -60.71
N PRO A 324 6.33 31.27 -61.95
CA PRO A 324 5.11 31.10 -62.75
C PRO A 324 4.04 30.24 -62.03
N ILE A 325 2.75 30.61 -62.14
CA ILE A 325 1.65 29.90 -61.45
C ILE A 325 1.61 28.40 -61.78
N GLN A 326 1.89 28.04 -63.03
CA GLN A 326 1.92 26.64 -63.49
C GLN A 326 3.06 25.84 -62.85
N GLU A 327 4.23 26.46 -62.65
CA GLU A 327 5.37 25.85 -61.97
C GLU A 327 5.12 25.73 -60.46
N LEU A 328 4.47 26.73 -59.87
CA LEU A 328 4.06 26.70 -58.46
C LEU A 328 3.05 25.57 -58.20
N GLU A 329 2.01 25.43 -59.02
CA GLU A 329 1.05 24.32 -58.95
C GLU A 329 1.73 22.95 -59.07
N ALA A 330 2.65 22.80 -60.02
CA ALA A 330 3.41 21.55 -60.18
C ALA A 330 4.27 21.24 -58.95
N SER A 331 4.92 22.25 -58.36
CA SER A 331 5.74 22.08 -57.16
C SER A 331 4.91 21.69 -55.94
N ILE A 332 3.75 22.32 -55.73
CA ILE A 332 2.83 22.02 -54.62
C ILE A 332 2.28 20.60 -54.77
N ASN A 333 1.92 20.19 -55.98
CA ASN A 333 1.44 18.83 -56.23
C ASN A 333 2.51 17.76 -55.96
N ALA A 334 3.77 18.03 -56.30
CA ALA A 334 4.88 17.14 -55.99
C ALA A 334 5.11 17.03 -54.47
N TRP A 335 5.12 18.16 -53.76
CA TRP A 335 5.25 18.20 -52.30
C TRP A 335 4.07 17.50 -51.60
N GLN A 336 2.84 17.66 -52.11
CA GLN A 336 1.67 16.96 -51.61
C GLN A 336 1.83 15.45 -51.73
N ALA A 337 2.28 14.95 -52.90
CA ALA A 337 2.47 13.52 -53.11
C ALA A 337 3.56 12.94 -52.18
N GLU A 338 4.64 13.68 -51.94
CA GLU A 338 5.67 13.27 -50.96
C GLU A 338 5.14 13.29 -49.52
N PHE A 339 4.38 14.31 -49.15
CA PHE A 339 3.75 14.43 -47.84
C PHE A 339 2.77 13.28 -47.59
N ASP A 340 1.88 12.98 -48.53
CA ASP A 340 0.90 11.90 -48.41
C ASP A 340 1.59 10.53 -48.25
N LYS A 341 2.72 10.32 -48.94
CA LYS A 341 3.55 9.11 -48.78
C LYS A 341 4.18 9.03 -47.39
N MET A 342 4.73 10.13 -46.88
CA MET A 342 5.34 10.17 -45.55
C MET A 342 4.29 10.01 -44.45
N SER A 343 3.14 10.67 -44.59
CA SER A 343 2.02 10.59 -43.65
C SER A 343 1.43 9.19 -43.56
N SER A 344 1.34 8.46 -44.68
CA SER A 344 0.86 7.06 -44.66
C SER A 344 1.85 6.10 -43.99
N TYR A 345 3.15 6.28 -44.20
CA TYR A 345 4.18 5.50 -43.50
C TYR A 345 4.18 5.79 -42.00
N PHE A 346 4.17 7.08 -41.63
CA PHE A 346 4.11 7.52 -40.24
C PHE A 346 2.84 7.02 -39.52
N GLY A 347 1.68 7.08 -40.18
CA GLY A 347 0.44 6.52 -39.65
C GLY A 347 0.54 5.02 -39.33
N ALA A 348 1.21 4.25 -40.19
CA ALA A 348 1.42 2.82 -39.91
C ALA A 348 2.32 2.56 -38.69
N GLN A 349 3.27 3.45 -38.39
CA GLN A 349 4.11 3.35 -37.19
C GLN A 349 3.37 3.81 -35.92
N GLU A 350 2.49 4.80 -36.02
CA GLU A 350 1.58 5.18 -34.93
C GLU A 350 0.61 4.04 -34.59
N ASP A 351 0.10 3.33 -35.61
CA ASP A 351 -0.73 2.14 -35.42
C ASP A 351 0.06 1.01 -34.71
N GLU A 352 1.34 0.83 -35.03
CA GLU A 352 2.24 -0.12 -34.34
C GLU A 352 2.49 0.27 -32.88
N LEU A 353 2.65 1.56 -32.61
CA LEU A 353 2.83 2.08 -31.26
C LEU A 353 1.57 1.89 -30.40
N ALA A 354 0.39 2.12 -30.98
CA ALA A 354 -0.88 1.82 -30.34
C ALA A 354 -1.08 0.31 -30.10
N ALA A 355 -0.61 -0.54 -31.01
CA ALA A 355 -0.63 -1.99 -30.81
C ALA A 355 0.28 -2.42 -29.63
N LEU A 356 1.49 -1.85 -29.52
CA LEU A 356 2.39 -2.09 -28.39
C LEU A 356 1.78 -1.64 -27.06
N GLU A 357 1.11 -0.48 -27.03
CA GLU A 357 0.39 -0.02 -25.83
C GLU A 357 -0.71 -1.01 -25.42
N GLY A 358 -1.45 -1.55 -26.39
CA GLY A 358 -2.42 -2.62 -26.18
C GLY A 358 -1.80 -3.89 -25.61
N GLU A 359 -0.67 -4.35 -26.16
CA GLU A 359 0.07 -5.52 -25.66
C GLU A 359 0.56 -5.32 -24.22
N ILE A 360 1.11 -4.14 -23.90
CA ILE A 360 1.55 -3.80 -22.53
C ILE A 360 0.36 -3.85 -21.56
N ALA A 361 -0.80 -3.31 -21.95
CA ALA A 361 -2.02 -3.34 -21.14
C ALA A 361 -2.51 -4.79 -20.92
N ASP A 362 -2.44 -5.63 -21.96
CA ASP A 362 -2.79 -7.05 -21.87
C ASP A 362 -1.84 -7.81 -20.93
N PHE A 363 -0.52 -7.57 -21.01
CA PHE A 363 0.43 -8.15 -20.06
C PHE A 363 0.16 -7.71 -18.62
N GLN A 364 -0.13 -6.42 -18.39
CA GLN A 364 -0.49 -5.93 -17.05
C GLN A 364 -1.74 -6.62 -16.49
N SER A 365 -2.77 -6.81 -17.33
CA SER A 365 -3.99 -7.53 -16.97
C SER A 365 -3.73 -9.00 -16.65
N GLN A 366 -2.84 -9.67 -17.39
CA GLN A 366 -2.44 -11.05 -17.15
C GLN A 366 -1.60 -11.19 -15.87
N ILE A 367 -0.65 -10.30 -15.63
CA ILE A 367 0.19 -10.26 -14.41
C ILE A 367 -0.67 -10.17 -13.15
N ALA A 368 -1.73 -9.36 -13.19
CA ALA A 368 -2.64 -9.20 -12.05
C ALA A 368 -3.39 -10.50 -11.66
N LYS A 369 -3.49 -11.46 -12.59
CA LYS A 369 -4.20 -12.73 -12.42
C LYS A 369 -3.26 -13.95 -12.37
N ALA A 370 -1.96 -13.75 -12.56
CA ALA A 370 -0.99 -14.82 -12.76
C ALA A 370 -0.40 -15.34 -11.45
N ASP A 371 -0.10 -16.64 -11.44
CA ASP A 371 0.64 -17.32 -10.38
C ASP A 371 2.12 -16.86 -10.38
N GLN A 372 2.83 -17.09 -9.27
CA GLN A 372 4.16 -16.52 -9.01
C GLN A 372 5.22 -16.84 -10.09
N PHE A 373 5.15 -18.01 -10.74
CA PHE A 373 6.07 -18.38 -11.83
C PHE A 373 5.68 -17.74 -13.18
N ALA A 374 4.39 -17.77 -13.53
CA ALA A 374 3.89 -17.15 -14.77
C ALA A 374 4.06 -15.63 -14.74
N ARG A 375 3.99 -15.04 -13.55
CA ARG A 375 4.21 -13.61 -13.33
C ARG A 375 5.60 -13.15 -13.75
N ILE A 376 6.65 -13.93 -13.48
CA ILE A 376 8.03 -13.56 -13.85
C ILE A 376 8.19 -13.51 -15.38
N GLU A 377 7.63 -14.49 -16.10
CA GLU A 377 7.68 -14.52 -17.55
C GLU A 377 6.86 -13.38 -18.18
N LEU A 378 5.67 -13.11 -17.65
CA LEU A 378 4.83 -12.00 -18.10
C LEU A 378 5.45 -10.62 -17.80
N GLU A 379 6.10 -10.45 -16.64
CA GLU A 379 6.82 -9.23 -16.29
C GLU A 379 8.01 -9.01 -17.24
N SER A 380 8.75 -10.07 -17.60
CA SER A 380 9.84 -9.97 -18.58
C SER A 380 9.35 -9.62 -19.99
N ASN A 381 8.24 -10.22 -20.45
CA ASN A 381 7.67 -9.92 -21.75
C ASN A 381 7.10 -8.49 -21.81
N LYS A 382 6.48 -8.04 -20.71
CA LYS A 382 6.02 -6.66 -20.55
C LYS A 382 7.18 -5.68 -20.64
N GLU A 383 8.28 -5.94 -19.94
CA GLU A 383 9.48 -5.09 -19.96
C GLU A 383 10.04 -4.96 -21.38
N PHE A 384 10.10 -6.07 -22.13
CA PHE A 384 10.53 -6.05 -23.53
C PHE A 384 9.60 -5.21 -24.43
N ALA A 385 8.28 -5.32 -24.24
CA ALA A 385 7.30 -4.50 -24.97
C ALA A 385 7.41 -3.00 -24.59
N GLU A 386 7.66 -2.68 -23.31
CA GLU A 386 7.91 -1.30 -22.84
C GLU A 386 9.19 -0.71 -23.45
N GLU A 387 10.26 -1.50 -23.59
CA GLU A 387 11.48 -1.07 -24.29
C GLU A 387 11.23 -0.77 -25.77
N GLN A 388 10.50 -1.64 -26.48
CA GLN A 388 10.15 -1.42 -27.89
C GLN A 388 9.29 -0.16 -28.06
N TYR A 389 8.28 -0.01 -27.21
CA TYR A 389 7.42 1.17 -27.19
C TYR A 389 8.24 2.44 -27.03
N LYS A 390 9.16 2.46 -26.06
CA LYS A 390 10.01 3.62 -25.79
C LYS A 390 10.89 3.99 -26.98
N LEU A 391 11.52 3.00 -27.62
CA LEU A 391 12.37 3.22 -28.80
C LEU A 391 11.55 3.77 -29.97
N LEU A 392 10.35 3.24 -30.20
CA LEU A 392 9.47 3.69 -31.27
C LEU A 392 8.93 5.10 -30.99
N GLU A 393 8.49 5.39 -29.76
CA GLU A 393 8.00 6.71 -29.35
C GLU A 393 9.07 7.79 -29.52
N GLU A 394 10.31 7.50 -29.13
CA GLU A 394 11.44 8.43 -29.31
C GLU A 394 11.73 8.69 -30.80
N ALA A 395 11.64 7.66 -31.65
CA ALA A 395 11.78 7.81 -33.09
C ALA A 395 10.61 8.59 -33.73
N LEU A 396 9.38 8.36 -33.27
CA LEU A 396 8.17 9.00 -33.81
C LEU A 396 8.01 10.45 -33.37
N ALA A 397 8.51 10.82 -32.19
CA ALA A 397 8.51 12.21 -31.75
C ALA A 397 9.20 13.16 -32.75
N GLY A 398 10.33 12.72 -33.34
CA GLY A 398 11.02 13.46 -34.39
C GLY A 398 10.24 13.51 -35.71
N GLN A 399 9.60 12.41 -36.08
CA GLN A 399 8.79 12.34 -37.29
C GLN A 399 7.49 13.17 -37.20
N ARG A 400 6.82 13.18 -36.04
CA ARG A 400 5.64 14.01 -35.74
C ARG A 400 5.92 15.48 -36.05
N ARG A 401 7.06 15.99 -35.55
CA ARG A 401 7.51 17.36 -35.84
C ARG A 401 7.75 17.58 -37.33
N ASN A 402 8.42 16.65 -38.01
CA ASN A 402 8.71 16.77 -39.44
C ASN A 402 7.42 16.79 -40.30
N ILE A 403 6.45 15.92 -40.00
CA ILE A 403 5.14 15.89 -40.65
C ILE A 403 4.40 17.22 -40.43
N GLN A 404 4.36 17.74 -39.20
CA GLN A 404 3.72 19.02 -38.90
C GLN A 404 4.40 20.19 -39.64
N GLU A 405 5.73 20.25 -39.63
CA GLU A 405 6.49 21.25 -40.37
C GLU A 405 6.19 21.19 -41.87
N ARG A 406 6.24 20.00 -42.48
CA ARG A 406 5.94 19.84 -43.91
C ARG A 406 4.50 20.20 -44.26
N GLN A 407 3.55 19.82 -43.41
CA GLN A 407 2.14 20.16 -43.60
C GLN A 407 1.95 21.68 -43.60
N SER A 408 2.54 22.37 -42.64
CA SER A 408 2.44 23.83 -42.53
C SER A 408 3.12 24.56 -43.71
N ILE A 409 4.30 24.10 -44.18
CA ILE A 409 4.94 24.61 -45.41
C ILE A 409 3.98 24.48 -46.60
N LEU A 410 3.39 23.30 -46.76
CA LEU A 410 2.49 23.00 -47.87
C LEU A 410 1.19 23.83 -47.80
N THR A 411 0.65 24.06 -46.60
CA THR A 411 -0.47 24.99 -46.39
C THR A 411 -0.10 26.42 -46.78
N GLN A 412 1.08 26.90 -46.41
CA GLN A 412 1.56 28.23 -46.78
C GLN A 412 1.77 28.37 -48.31
N GLN A 413 2.35 27.37 -48.97
CA GLN A 413 2.49 27.37 -50.44
C GLN A 413 1.13 27.42 -51.15
N LYS A 414 0.14 26.67 -50.66
CA LYS A 414 -1.25 26.73 -51.18
C LYS A 414 -1.89 28.10 -50.97
N ALA A 415 -1.68 28.72 -49.81
CA ALA A 415 -2.20 30.06 -49.53
C ALA A 415 -1.56 31.14 -50.43
N ILE A 416 -0.28 30.99 -50.79
CA ILE A 416 0.39 31.85 -51.79
C ILE A 416 -0.25 31.65 -53.16
N LEU A 417 -0.45 30.40 -53.58
CA LEU A 417 -1.10 30.08 -54.85
C LEU A 417 -2.53 30.68 -54.92
N GLU A 418 -3.35 30.49 -53.89
CA GLU A 418 -4.71 31.04 -53.81
C GLU A 418 -4.73 32.56 -53.87
N ARG A 419 -3.80 33.26 -53.19
CA ARG A 419 -3.68 34.72 -53.29
C ARG A 419 -3.34 35.19 -54.70
N ARG A 420 -2.43 34.48 -55.37
CA ARG A 420 -2.01 34.81 -56.74
C ARG A 420 -3.12 34.54 -57.76
N GLN A 421 -3.98 33.56 -57.49
CA GLN A 421 -5.16 33.27 -58.30
C GLN A 421 -6.33 34.23 -58.01
N SER A 422 -6.49 34.71 -56.77
CA SER A 422 -7.63 35.53 -56.33
C SER A 422 -7.39 37.05 -56.35
N GLY A 423 -6.13 37.50 -56.43
CA GLY A 423 -5.78 38.92 -56.51
C GLY A 423 -6.02 39.74 -55.21
N GLN A 424 -6.34 39.09 -54.09
CA GLN A 424 -6.60 39.76 -52.81
C GLN A 424 -5.32 40.00 -52.01
N LYS A 425 -5.08 41.26 -51.61
CA LYS A 425 -4.09 41.65 -50.59
C LYS A 425 -4.79 41.77 -49.23
N SER A 426 -4.46 40.88 -48.29
CA SER A 426 -4.95 40.91 -46.90
C SER A 426 -3.88 41.58 -46.03
N GLU A 427 -3.99 42.89 -45.80
CA GLU A 427 -2.95 43.68 -45.09
C GLU A 427 -3.35 44.07 -43.64
N GLY A 428 -4.53 43.69 -43.14
CA GLY A 428 -5.07 44.21 -41.86
C GLY A 428 -5.15 43.23 -40.69
N SER A 429 -5.80 42.09 -40.87
CA SER A 429 -6.23 41.23 -39.75
C SER A 429 -5.17 40.22 -39.28
N ILE A 430 -4.17 39.94 -40.11
CA ILE A 430 -3.10 38.97 -39.85
C ILE A 430 -2.08 39.54 -38.86
N GLN A 431 -1.69 40.81 -39.05
CA GLN A 431 -0.70 41.49 -38.20
C GLN A 431 -1.12 41.58 -36.72
N SER A 432 -2.42 41.57 -36.43
CA SER A 432 -2.92 41.57 -35.04
C SER A 432 -2.88 40.21 -34.34
N LEU A 433 -2.89 39.10 -35.10
CA LEU A 433 -2.94 37.74 -34.55
C LEU A 433 -1.55 37.15 -34.29
N LEU A 434 -0.55 37.57 -35.06
CA LEU A 434 0.84 37.12 -34.93
C LEU A 434 1.44 37.29 -33.52
N PRO A 435 1.32 38.46 -32.85
CA PRO A 435 1.85 38.64 -31.49
C PRO A 435 1.16 37.75 -30.45
N LEU A 436 -0.15 37.53 -30.59
CA LEU A 436 -0.91 36.61 -29.72
C LEU A 436 -0.42 35.17 -29.90
N LEU A 437 -0.14 34.77 -31.13
CA LEU A 437 0.39 33.45 -31.48
C LEU A 437 1.77 33.20 -30.85
N VAL A 438 2.67 34.19 -30.90
CA VAL A 438 3.99 34.12 -30.23
C VAL A 438 3.82 34.01 -28.71
N GLN A 439 2.87 34.76 -28.15
CA GLN A 439 2.62 34.76 -26.71
C GLN A 439 2.07 33.40 -26.24
N VAL A 440 1.15 32.78 -26.99
CA VAL A 440 0.61 31.45 -26.68
C VAL A 440 1.70 30.39 -26.79
N GLU A 441 2.53 30.40 -27.84
CA GLU A 441 3.64 29.45 -27.98
C GLU A 441 4.64 29.58 -26.82
N THR A 442 4.98 30.81 -26.45
CA THR A 442 5.89 31.07 -25.31
C THR A 442 5.30 30.53 -24.00
N GLN A 443 4.00 30.68 -23.79
CA GLN A 443 3.31 30.12 -22.62
C GLN A 443 3.31 28.58 -22.66
N LYS A 444 3.02 27.98 -23.82
CA LYS A 444 3.04 26.53 -24.04
C LYS A 444 4.40 25.93 -23.70
N THR A 445 5.49 26.45 -24.29
CA THR A 445 6.85 25.97 -24.04
C THR A 445 7.24 26.12 -22.57
N ARG A 446 6.81 27.21 -21.91
CA ARG A 446 7.05 27.38 -20.47
C ARG A 446 6.30 26.35 -19.64
N GLN A 447 5.03 26.10 -19.96
CA GLN A 447 4.19 25.12 -19.27
C GLN A 447 4.75 23.69 -19.45
N GLU A 448 5.24 23.34 -20.64
CA GLU A 448 5.92 22.07 -20.93
C GLU A 448 7.16 21.87 -20.04
N GLN A 449 7.99 22.90 -19.88
CA GLN A 449 9.16 22.84 -18.99
C GLN A 449 8.76 22.66 -17.52
N GLU A 450 7.68 23.32 -17.07
CA GLU A 450 7.16 23.16 -15.70
C GLU A 450 6.60 21.75 -15.48
N ILE A 451 5.91 21.17 -16.47
CA ILE A 451 5.41 19.79 -16.46
C ILE A 451 6.57 18.79 -16.35
N GLN A 452 7.61 18.90 -17.19
CA GLN A 452 8.79 18.02 -17.12
C GLN A 452 9.48 18.10 -15.74
N LYS A 453 9.57 19.30 -15.17
CA LYS A 453 10.11 19.49 -13.83
C LYS A 453 9.24 18.83 -12.76
N MET A 454 7.91 18.92 -12.87
CA MET A 454 6.99 18.23 -11.95
C MET A 454 7.08 16.71 -12.09
N GLU A 455 7.20 16.18 -13.30
CA GLU A 455 7.35 14.74 -13.57
C GLU A 455 8.62 14.16 -12.94
N THR A 456 9.75 14.82 -13.12
CA THR A 456 11.02 14.40 -12.50
C THR A 456 10.95 14.43 -10.97
N GLN A 457 10.27 15.42 -10.39
CA GLN A 457 10.06 15.48 -8.94
C GLN A 457 9.14 14.36 -8.45
N ILE A 458 8.04 14.09 -9.16
CA ILE A 458 7.09 13.01 -8.85
C ILE A 458 7.82 11.66 -8.89
N GLU A 459 8.66 11.42 -9.88
CA GLU A 459 9.42 10.17 -10.00
C GLU A 459 10.44 9.99 -8.85
N ALA A 460 11.11 11.07 -8.45
CA ALA A 460 11.98 11.06 -7.27
C ALA A 460 11.21 10.77 -5.98
N VAL A 461 10.00 11.32 -5.82
CA VAL A 461 9.14 11.03 -4.65
C VAL A 461 8.59 9.60 -4.69
N LYS A 462 8.24 9.07 -5.87
CA LYS A 462 7.78 7.68 -6.05
C LYS A 462 8.86 6.68 -5.63
N SER A 463 10.07 6.83 -6.16
CA SER A 463 11.20 5.96 -5.82
C SER A 463 11.53 6.01 -4.32
N TYR A 464 11.54 7.20 -3.72
CA TYR A 464 11.74 7.35 -2.27
C TYR A 464 10.61 6.70 -1.44
N THR A 465 9.34 6.90 -1.84
CA THR A 465 8.18 6.28 -1.19
C THR A 465 8.23 4.76 -1.27
N GLN A 466 8.72 4.22 -2.39
CA GLN A 466 8.88 2.78 -2.57
C GLN A 466 9.99 2.20 -1.68
N GLN A 467 11.14 2.88 -1.60
CA GLN A 467 12.20 2.49 -0.67
C GLN A 467 11.73 2.50 0.80
N GLN A 468 10.96 3.52 1.20
CA GLN A 468 10.37 3.59 2.53
C GLN A 468 9.36 2.46 2.79
N GLN A 469 8.57 2.08 1.79
CA GLN A 469 7.64 0.94 1.88
C GLN A 469 8.37 -0.39 2.09
N GLU A 470 9.50 -0.61 1.41
CA GLU A 470 10.34 -1.80 1.58
C GLU A 470 11.03 -1.83 2.95
N LEU A 471 11.53 -0.69 3.41
CA LEU A 471 12.09 -0.59 4.75
C LEU A 471 11.03 -0.90 5.83
N LEU A 472 9.83 -0.35 5.66
CA LEU A 472 8.72 -0.56 6.58
C LEU A 472 8.27 -2.03 6.61
N SER A 473 8.21 -2.70 5.45
CA SER A 473 7.84 -4.12 5.40
C SER A 473 8.87 -4.99 6.12
N ARG A 474 10.16 -4.70 5.93
CA ARG A 474 11.25 -5.37 6.66
C ARG A 474 11.16 -5.13 8.16
N GLN A 475 11.01 -3.88 8.61
CA GLN A 475 10.87 -3.57 10.04
C GLN A 475 9.62 -4.21 10.65
N THR A 476 8.53 -4.30 9.90
CA THR A 476 7.30 -4.98 10.35
C THR A 476 7.55 -6.47 10.57
N HIS A 477 8.29 -7.10 9.66
CA HIS A 477 8.67 -8.50 9.80
C HIS A 477 9.60 -8.72 11.01
N GLU A 478 10.62 -7.88 11.18
CA GLU A 478 11.53 -7.92 12.33
C GLU A 478 10.77 -7.74 13.66
N HIS A 479 9.78 -6.84 13.71
CA HIS A 479 8.92 -6.62 14.87
C HIS A 479 8.05 -7.83 15.22
N GLN A 480 7.47 -8.49 14.20
CA GLN A 480 6.69 -9.73 14.37
C GLN A 480 7.58 -10.88 14.84
N GLN A 481 8.77 -11.02 14.28
CA GLN A 481 9.73 -12.03 14.71
C GLN A 481 10.13 -11.82 16.18
N LEU A 482 10.46 -10.58 16.57
CA LEU A 482 10.81 -10.25 17.95
C LEU A 482 9.64 -10.53 18.92
N GLN A 483 8.39 -10.31 18.50
CA GLN A 483 7.22 -10.67 19.28
C GLN A 483 7.14 -12.18 19.54
N GLN A 484 7.38 -13.00 18.52
CA GLN A 484 7.39 -14.46 18.65
C GLN A 484 8.53 -14.94 19.55
N GLU A 485 9.72 -14.36 19.40
CA GLU A 485 10.87 -14.67 20.26
C GLU A 485 10.61 -14.31 21.73
N ILE A 486 9.96 -13.16 21.99
CA ILE A 486 9.55 -12.77 23.35
C ILE A 486 8.57 -13.79 23.94
N GLN A 487 7.57 -14.23 23.16
CA GLN A 487 6.59 -15.21 23.62
C GLN A 487 7.26 -16.54 23.97
N GLN A 488 8.11 -17.06 23.09
CA GLN A 488 8.84 -18.30 23.33
C GLN A 488 9.78 -18.21 24.54
N ALA A 489 10.49 -17.09 24.68
CA ALA A 489 11.38 -16.87 25.81
C ALA A 489 10.59 -16.74 27.13
N PHE A 490 9.40 -16.15 27.10
CA PHE A 490 8.51 -16.09 28.27
C PHE A 490 8.03 -17.48 28.71
N ASP A 491 7.57 -18.29 27.76
CA ASP A 491 7.09 -19.65 28.05
C ASP A 491 8.22 -20.52 28.63
N GLN A 492 9.42 -20.44 28.05
CA GLN A 492 10.61 -21.13 28.57
C GLN A 492 11.00 -20.65 29.97
N LEU A 493 10.93 -19.34 30.23
CA LEU A 493 11.23 -18.77 31.55
C LEU A 493 10.25 -19.30 32.60
N GLN A 494 8.96 -19.39 32.26
CA GLN A 494 7.93 -19.89 33.17
C GLN A 494 8.16 -21.36 33.53
N GLU A 495 8.52 -22.19 32.55
CA GLU A 495 8.88 -23.60 32.79
C GLU A 495 10.13 -23.72 33.69
N GLN A 496 11.18 -22.94 33.40
CA GLN A 496 12.40 -22.92 34.22
C GLN A 496 12.14 -22.44 35.65
N MET A 497 11.23 -21.47 35.84
CA MET A 497 10.83 -20.99 37.17
C MET A 497 10.20 -22.10 38.00
N LEU A 498 9.33 -22.92 37.40
CA LEU A 498 8.69 -24.04 38.09
C LEU A 498 9.73 -25.08 38.53
N VAL A 499 10.59 -25.52 37.59
CA VAL A 499 11.64 -26.53 37.88
C VAL A 499 12.61 -26.03 38.95
N THR A 500 13.05 -24.77 38.86
CA THR A 500 13.97 -24.19 39.85
C THR A 500 13.29 -24.05 41.22
N GLY A 501 12.01 -23.67 41.25
CA GLY A 501 11.23 -23.58 42.47
C GLY A 501 11.10 -24.93 43.18
N GLU A 502 10.83 -26.00 42.43
CA GLU A 502 10.79 -27.37 42.97
C GLU A 502 12.15 -27.80 43.54
N LEU A 503 13.25 -27.53 42.82
CA LEU A 503 14.59 -27.88 43.27
C LEU A 503 14.96 -27.13 44.55
N LEU A 504 14.72 -25.82 44.62
CA LEU A 504 14.94 -25.03 45.83
C LEU A 504 14.09 -25.52 47.01
N GLY A 505 12.84 -25.91 46.76
CA GLY A 505 11.96 -26.51 47.76
C GLY A 505 12.49 -27.83 48.30
N LYS A 506 12.98 -28.73 47.42
CA LYS A 506 13.62 -30.00 47.80
C LYS A 506 14.87 -29.78 48.64
N VAL A 507 15.77 -28.90 48.19
CA VAL A 507 17.01 -28.55 48.91
C VAL A 507 16.70 -28.05 50.32
N ASN A 508 15.78 -27.09 50.46
CA ASN A 508 15.42 -26.53 51.76
C ASN A 508 14.81 -27.60 52.69
N THR A 509 13.93 -28.46 52.16
CA THR A 509 13.30 -29.53 52.93
C THR A 509 14.32 -30.57 53.41
N GLN A 510 15.23 -31.01 52.53
CA GLN A 510 16.28 -31.96 52.88
C GLN A 510 17.25 -31.37 53.92
N GLU A 511 17.64 -30.11 53.76
CA GLU A 511 18.50 -29.43 54.74
C GLU A 511 17.86 -29.41 56.14
N LYS A 512 16.57 -29.09 56.23
CA LYS A 512 15.81 -29.09 57.49
C LYS A 512 15.73 -30.46 58.15
N ILE A 513 15.71 -31.54 57.38
CA ILE A 513 15.64 -32.91 57.90
C ILE A 513 17.03 -33.42 58.30
N LEU A 514 18.07 -33.13 57.51
CA LEU A 514 19.41 -33.65 57.74
C LEU A 514 20.14 -32.94 58.88
N ARG A 515 19.92 -31.64 59.07
CA ARG A 515 20.62 -30.84 60.09
C ARG A 515 20.39 -31.37 61.52
N PRO A 516 19.15 -31.59 61.99
CA PRO A 516 18.93 -32.08 63.34
C PRO A 516 19.50 -33.48 63.57
N VAL A 517 19.47 -34.35 62.54
CA VAL A 517 20.06 -35.70 62.62
C VAL A 517 21.58 -35.63 62.74
N GLN A 518 22.23 -34.74 61.99
CA GLN A 518 23.66 -34.48 62.09
C GLN A 518 24.05 -33.94 63.47
N ASP A 519 23.29 -32.98 64.00
CA ASP A 519 23.53 -32.40 65.33
C ASP A 519 23.45 -33.48 66.43
N VAL A 520 22.48 -34.41 66.36
CA VAL A 520 22.38 -35.55 67.29
C VAL A 520 23.57 -36.51 67.14
N MET A 521 23.99 -36.82 65.91
CA MET A 521 25.13 -37.70 65.65
C MET A 521 26.46 -37.11 66.17
N ASP A 522 26.65 -35.80 65.97
CA ASP A 522 27.86 -35.08 66.43
C ASP A 522 27.91 -34.94 67.95
N LEU A 523 26.75 -34.95 68.61
CA LEU A 523 26.65 -34.85 70.06
C LEU A 523 26.81 -36.21 70.75
N VAL A 524 26.20 -37.29 70.23
CA VAL A 524 26.20 -38.62 70.87
C VAL A 524 27.48 -39.42 70.58
N ARG A 525 28.06 -39.31 69.38
CA ARG A 525 29.25 -40.09 68.99
C ARG A 525 30.45 -39.87 69.94
N PRO A 526 30.89 -38.63 70.23
CA PRO A 526 32.06 -38.39 71.07
C PRO A 526 31.87 -38.91 72.50
N GLN A 527 30.63 -38.88 72.99
CA GLN A 527 30.30 -39.39 74.33
C GLN A 527 30.42 -40.92 74.38
N LEU A 528 29.92 -41.63 73.37
CA LEU A 528 30.06 -43.08 73.29
C LEU A 528 31.51 -43.52 73.07
N GLU A 529 32.29 -42.77 72.29
CA GLU A 529 33.73 -42.98 72.13
C GLU A 529 34.49 -42.79 73.46
N ALA A 530 34.15 -41.73 74.22
CA ALA A 530 34.74 -41.48 75.53
C ALA A 530 34.47 -42.62 76.52
N VAL A 531 33.24 -43.13 76.56
CA VAL A 531 32.85 -44.27 77.41
C VAL A 531 33.54 -45.56 76.98
N ALA A 532 33.60 -45.85 75.67
CA ALA A 532 34.30 -47.02 75.15
C ALA A 532 35.80 -46.99 75.50
N ASN A 533 36.44 -45.82 75.43
CA ASN A 533 37.83 -45.63 75.82
C ASN A 533 38.03 -45.82 77.33
N ALA A 534 37.15 -45.26 78.16
CA ALA A 534 37.20 -45.41 79.62
C ALA A 534 37.07 -46.88 80.06
N LEU A 535 36.20 -47.65 79.39
CA LEU A 535 36.04 -49.09 79.61
C LEU A 535 37.27 -49.90 79.17
N ASN A 536 37.96 -49.48 78.10
CA ASN A 536 39.21 -50.12 77.64
C ASN A 536 40.42 -49.83 78.54
N THR A 537 40.43 -48.70 79.26
CA THR A 537 41.52 -48.29 80.16
C THR A 537 41.31 -48.69 81.62
N SER A 538 40.14 -49.20 81.99
CA SER A 538 39.80 -49.53 83.38
C SER A 538 40.33 -50.90 83.79
N ASP A 539 41.13 -50.91 84.87
CA ASP A 539 41.51 -52.10 85.64
C ASP A 539 40.22 -52.84 86.11
N PRO A 540 40.18 -54.19 86.25
CA PRO A 540 38.96 -54.96 86.54
C PRO A 540 38.30 -54.71 87.91
N ALA A 541 38.71 -53.66 88.62
CA ALA A 541 38.20 -53.25 89.93
C ALA A 541 37.46 -51.89 89.92
N ALA A 542 37.22 -51.27 88.75
CA ALA A 542 36.47 -50.02 88.66
C ALA A 542 34.95 -50.27 88.72
N ASP A 543 34.26 -49.54 89.60
CA ASP A 543 32.86 -49.71 89.97
C ASP A 543 31.92 -49.48 88.75
N PRO A 544 31.22 -50.52 88.23
CA PRO A 544 30.35 -50.42 87.05
C PRO A 544 29.27 -49.34 87.17
N ILE A 545 28.92 -49.00 88.41
CA ILE A 545 27.92 -48.00 88.77
C ILE A 545 28.42 -46.58 88.51
N ALA A 546 29.72 -46.30 88.70
CA ALA A 546 30.29 -44.98 88.43
C ALA A 546 30.30 -44.65 86.94
N LEU A 547 30.68 -45.64 86.10
CA LEU A 547 30.63 -45.53 84.63
C LEU A 547 29.20 -45.39 84.10
N ALA A 548 28.24 -46.12 84.66
CA ALA A 548 26.82 -45.97 84.32
C ALA A 548 26.28 -44.58 84.70
N THR A 549 26.76 -44.00 85.81
CA THR A 549 26.37 -42.66 86.27
C THR A 549 27.00 -41.56 85.41
N GLU A 550 28.23 -41.73 84.92
CA GLU A 550 28.84 -40.82 83.92
C GLU A 550 28.12 -40.86 82.58
N LEU A 551 27.72 -42.05 82.12
CA LEU A 551 26.88 -42.24 80.94
C LEU A 551 25.52 -41.54 81.11
N GLN A 552 24.93 -41.65 82.31
CA GLN A 552 23.68 -40.99 82.67
C GLN A 552 23.81 -39.46 82.72
N ASN A 553 24.95 -38.93 83.18
CA ASN A 553 25.24 -37.49 83.20
C ASN A 553 25.55 -36.93 81.80
N ALA A 554 26.24 -37.70 80.95
CA ALA A 554 26.46 -37.35 79.55
C ALA A 554 25.14 -37.34 78.75
N ILE A 555 24.23 -38.29 79.05
CA ILE A 555 22.86 -38.33 78.52
C ILE A 555 21.97 -37.24 79.14
N ALA A 556 22.20 -36.83 80.38
CA ALA A 556 21.51 -35.69 80.97
C ALA A 556 21.95 -34.36 80.32
N SER A 557 23.24 -34.21 79.98
CA SER A 557 23.76 -33.04 79.25
C SER A 557 23.39 -33.04 77.75
N LEU A 558 22.96 -34.18 77.20
CA LEU A 558 22.37 -34.29 75.85
C LEU A 558 20.99 -33.61 75.73
N MET A 559 20.35 -33.21 76.84
CA MET A 559 18.95 -32.75 76.89
C MET A 559 18.74 -31.32 77.45
N SER A 560 19.79 -30.53 77.62
CA SER A 560 19.71 -29.07 77.85
C SER A 560 20.08 -28.33 76.57
#